data_AF-A0A6I0K1S0-F1
#
_entry.id   AF-A0A6I0K1S0-F1
#
_cell.length_a   1.000
_cell.length_b   1.000
_cell.length_c   1.000
_cell.angle_alpha   90.00
_cell.angle_beta   90.00
_cell.angle_gamma   90.00
#
_symmetry.space_group_name_H-M   'P 1'
#
loop_
_entity.id
_entity.type
_entity.pdbx_description
1 polymer ?
#
loop_
_entity_poly.entity_id
_entity_poly.type
_entity_poly.pdbx_seq_one_letter_code
_entity_poly.pdbx_strand_id
1 'polypeptide(L)'
;YLCNVYNTVCHAFHLLRRNPVRDNRLLVTEKELRHAERMLPELGRQTFTEMVRLKGYMVYDAEQLADKCGMEYGSFRRKVKKMTGYTAKEWVIKERVKDVEHYLMNTNLTLTEVAFTTGFASTSNLNDFCKAYLLDTPGEIRRKAQETRKCTVTRT
;
A
#
# COMPACT_ATOMS: atom_id res chain seq x y z
N TYR A 1 -12.87 -15.52 15.26
CA TYR A 1 -13.87 -16.04 14.31
C TYR A 1 -14.32 -15.01 13.27
N LEU A 2 -14.71 -13.78 13.65
CA LEU A 2 -15.11 -12.71 12.70
C LEU A 2 -14.01 -12.27 11.70
N CYS A 3 -12.73 -12.28 12.08
CA CYS A 3 -11.63 -11.94 11.17
C CYS A 3 -11.49 -12.90 9.98
N ASN A 4 -11.89 -14.17 10.12
CA ASN A 4 -11.68 -15.18 9.07
C ASN A 4 -12.75 -15.05 7.97
N VAL A 5 -14.00 -14.74 8.34
CA VAL A 5 -15.08 -14.44 7.39
C VAL A 5 -14.80 -13.12 6.68
N TYR A 6 -14.35 -12.10 7.42
CA TYR A 6 -14.01 -10.80 6.85
C TYR A 6 -12.86 -10.89 5.84
N ASN A 7 -11.78 -11.60 6.20
CA ASN A 7 -10.65 -11.84 5.30
C ASN A 7 -11.06 -12.68 4.09
N THR A 8 -11.90 -13.70 4.27
CA THR A 8 -12.40 -14.54 3.17
C THR A 8 -13.27 -13.75 2.21
N VAL A 9 -14.18 -12.92 2.71
CA VAL A 9 -15.06 -12.07 1.90
C VAL A 9 -14.25 -10.98 1.19
N CYS A 10 -13.29 -10.34 1.88
CA CYS A 10 -12.39 -9.37 1.27
C CYS A 10 -11.49 -10.00 0.21
N HIS A 11 -10.98 -11.21 0.46
CA HIS A 11 -10.19 -11.98 -0.50
C HIS A 11 -11.04 -12.40 -1.70
N ALA A 12 -12.29 -12.82 -1.50
CA ALA A 12 -13.22 -13.13 -2.58
C ALA A 12 -13.51 -11.89 -3.45
N PHE A 13 -13.83 -10.74 -2.84
CA PHE A 13 -14.02 -9.49 -3.59
C PHE A 13 -12.75 -9.00 -4.29
N HIS A 14 -11.59 -9.19 -3.66
CA HIS A 14 -10.29 -8.89 -4.25
C HIS A 14 -10.02 -9.74 -5.50
N LEU A 15 -10.22 -11.06 -5.41
CA LEU A 15 -10.05 -12.00 -6.52
C LEU A 15 -11.00 -11.66 -7.68
N LEU A 16 -12.26 -11.34 -7.39
CA LEU A 16 -13.26 -10.93 -8.38
C LEU A 16 -12.91 -9.63 -9.11
N ARG A 17 -12.18 -8.71 -8.46
CA ARG A 17 -11.72 -7.45 -9.07
C ARG A 17 -10.37 -7.60 -9.80
N ARG A 18 -9.51 -8.55 -9.40
CA ARG A 18 -8.15 -8.74 -9.95
C ARG A 18 -8.13 -9.61 -11.20
N ASN A 19 -8.94 -10.65 -11.23
CA ASN A 19 -9.13 -11.49 -12.42
C ASN A 19 -10.61 -11.40 -12.79
N PRO A 20 -11.00 -10.72 -13.89
CA PRO A 20 -12.31 -10.99 -14.47
C PRO A 20 -12.28 -12.48 -14.84
N VAL A 21 -12.93 -13.30 -14.02
CA VAL A 21 -12.86 -14.75 -14.13
C VAL A 21 -13.36 -15.07 -15.53
N ARG A 22 -12.45 -15.60 -16.36
CA ARG A 22 -12.67 -15.83 -17.80
C ARG A 22 -13.90 -16.67 -18.11
N ASP A 23 -14.47 -17.34 -17.11
CA ASP A 23 -15.71 -18.08 -17.26
C ASP A 23 -16.46 -18.28 -15.92
N ASN A 24 -16.67 -17.23 -15.13
CA ASN A 24 -17.61 -17.32 -14.01
C ASN A 24 -18.33 -15.99 -13.81
N ARG A 25 -19.63 -16.00 -14.15
CA ARG A 25 -20.57 -14.91 -13.90
C ARG A 25 -20.46 -14.55 -12.42
N LEU A 26 -20.03 -13.32 -12.10
CA LEU A 26 -20.12 -12.84 -10.72
C LEU A 26 -21.57 -13.05 -10.27
N LEU A 27 -21.80 -13.88 -9.25
CA LEU A 27 -23.13 -14.09 -8.66
C LEU A 27 -23.69 -12.80 -8.04
N VAL A 28 -22.81 -11.81 -7.85
CA VAL A 28 -23.12 -10.51 -7.25
C VAL A 28 -22.83 -9.43 -8.27
N THR A 29 -23.86 -8.75 -8.73
CA THR A 29 -23.74 -7.58 -9.59
C THR A 29 -23.04 -6.44 -8.85
N GLU A 30 -22.43 -5.52 -9.60
CA GLU A 30 -21.87 -4.29 -9.05
C GLU A 30 -22.90 -3.45 -8.26
N LYS A 31 -24.20 -3.56 -8.59
CA LYS A 31 -25.29 -2.91 -7.85
C LYS A 31 -25.51 -3.53 -6.47
N GLU A 32 -25.48 -4.86 -6.39
CA GLU A 32 -25.59 -5.61 -5.12
C GLU A 32 -24.36 -5.39 -4.25
N LEU A 33 -23.17 -5.32 -4.85
CA LEU A 33 -21.94 -4.97 -4.15
C LEU A 33 -22.02 -3.58 -3.52
N ARG A 34 -22.44 -2.57 -4.28
CA ARG A 34 -22.67 -1.21 -3.76
C ARG A 34 -23.79 -1.13 -2.72
N HIS A 35 -24.77 -2.04 -2.76
CA HIS A 35 -25.80 -2.14 -1.73
C HIS A 35 -25.21 -2.72 -0.44
N ALA A 36 -24.44 -3.81 -0.53
CA ALA A 36 -23.76 -4.41 0.61
C ALA A 36 -22.76 -3.45 1.28
N GLU A 37 -21.96 -2.70 0.50
CA GLU A 37 -21.04 -1.69 1.04
C GLU A 37 -21.76 -0.55 1.79
N ARG A 38 -23.01 -0.23 1.41
CA ARG A 38 -23.85 0.74 2.14
C ARG A 38 -24.42 0.17 3.43
N MET A 39 -24.83 -1.09 3.41
CA MET A 39 -25.37 -1.78 4.58
C MET A 39 -24.29 -2.16 5.60
N LEU A 40 -23.04 -2.30 5.15
CA LEU A 40 -21.88 -2.66 5.96
C LEU A 40 -20.76 -1.62 5.76
N PRO A 41 -20.82 -0.46 6.43
CA PRO A 41 -19.85 0.62 6.24
C PRO A 41 -18.39 0.20 6.48
N GLU A 42 -18.16 -0.67 7.46
CA GLU A 42 -16.84 -1.23 7.74
C GLU A 42 -16.34 -2.15 6.63
N LEU A 43 -17.23 -2.85 5.92
CA LEU A 43 -16.87 -3.63 4.73
C LEU A 43 -16.44 -2.69 3.60
N GLY A 44 -17.25 -1.67 3.30
CA GLY A 44 -16.92 -0.67 2.28
C GLY A 44 -15.61 0.06 2.57
N ARG A 45 -15.29 0.30 3.85
CA ARG A 45 -14.02 0.89 4.28
C ARG A 45 -12.83 0.01 3.91
N GLN A 46 -12.81 -1.27 4.27
CA GLN A 46 -11.63 -2.09 3.97
C GLN A 46 -11.56 -2.49 2.50
N THR A 47 -12.67 -2.77 1.82
CA THR A 47 -12.63 -3.08 0.37
C THR A 47 -12.07 -1.91 -0.43
N PHE A 48 -12.41 -0.68 -0.06
CA PHE A 48 -11.82 0.52 -0.65
C PHE A 48 -10.32 0.63 -0.31
N THR A 49 -9.98 0.49 0.98
CA THR A 49 -8.58 0.61 1.44
C THR A 49 -7.66 -0.39 0.75
N GLU A 50 -8.09 -1.65 0.65
CA GLU A 50 -7.34 -2.71 -0.04
C GLU A 50 -7.22 -2.43 -1.54
N MET A 51 -8.30 -2.00 -2.20
CA MET A 51 -8.24 -1.59 -3.60
C MET A 51 -7.19 -0.50 -3.82
N VAL A 52 -7.15 0.52 -2.95
CA VAL A 52 -6.15 1.60 -3.05
C VAL A 52 -4.73 1.06 -2.85
N ARG A 53 -4.49 0.16 -1.90
CA ARG A 53 -3.17 -0.48 -1.70
C ARG A 53 -2.73 -1.26 -2.94
N LEU A 54 -3.62 -2.11 -3.46
CA LEU A 54 -3.32 -3.01 -4.56
C LEU A 54 -3.06 -2.27 -5.87
N LYS A 55 -3.90 -1.27 -6.17
CA LYS A 55 -3.73 -0.44 -7.36
C LYS A 55 -2.60 0.59 -7.20
N GLY A 56 -2.28 0.95 -5.96
CA GLY A 56 -1.26 1.93 -5.61
C GLY A 56 0.12 1.37 -5.35
N TYR A 57 0.35 0.08 -5.56
CA TYR A 57 1.68 -0.50 -5.44
C TYR A 57 2.67 0.25 -6.34
N MET A 58 3.73 0.78 -5.73
CA MET A 58 4.76 1.61 -6.37
C MET A 58 4.23 2.88 -7.07
N VAL A 59 3.13 3.45 -6.58
CA VAL A 59 2.58 4.72 -7.06
C VAL A 59 2.75 5.77 -5.99
N TYR A 60 3.69 6.68 -6.24
CA TYR A 60 4.09 7.70 -5.28
C TYR A 60 3.55 9.10 -5.58
N ASP A 61 2.54 9.16 -6.45
CA ASP A 61 1.79 10.37 -6.76
C ASP A 61 0.29 10.16 -6.50
N ALA A 62 -0.35 11.14 -5.86
CA ALA A 62 -1.72 11.02 -5.40
C ALA A 62 -2.75 11.12 -6.52
N GLU A 63 -2.44 11.84 -7.61
CA GLU A 63 -3.31 11.98 -8.77
C GLU A 63 -3.24 10.71 -9.61
N GLN A 64 -2.04 10.21 -9.89
CA GLN A 64 -1.84 8.91 -10.56
C GLN A 64 -2.51 7.76 -9.81
N LEU A 65 -2.48 7.80 -8.47
CA LEU A 65 -3.16 6.80 -7.65
C LEU A 65 -4.69 6.87 -7.83
N ALA A 66 -5.26 8.08 -7.91
CA ALA A 66 -6.67 8.28 -8.18
C ALA A 66 -7.06 7.72 -9.56
N ASP A 67 -6.25 8.00 -10.57
CA ASP A 67 -6.44 7.51 -11.94
C ASP A 67 -6.41 5.98 -12.00
N LYS A 68 -5.42 5.33 -11.36
CA LYS A 68 -5.39 3.86 -11.26
C LYS A 68 -6.61 3.30 -10.54
N CYS A 69 -7.11 4.02 -9.54
CA CYS A 69 -8.36 3.67 -8.86
C CYS A 69 -9.61 3.87 -9.72
N GLY A 70 -9.50 4.53 -10.89
CA GLY A 70 -10.63 4.86 -11.76
C GLY A 70 -11.50 5.96 -11.17
N MET A 71 -10.89 6.91 -10.46
CA MET A 71 -11.59 7.96 -9.73
C MET A 71 -11.03 9.33 -10.09
N GLU A 72 -11.92 10.29 -10.29
CA GLU A 72 -11.55 11.71 -10.35
C GLU A 72 -10.91 12.14 -9.01
N TYR A 73 -9.81 12.91 -9.10
CA TYR A 73 -8.93 13.19 -7.97
C TYR A 73 -9.65 13.82 -6.77
N GLY A 74 -10.56 14.77 -6.98
CA GLY A 74 -11.33 15.39 -5.91
C GLY A 74 -12.18 14.38 -5.14
N SER A 75 -12.82 13.48 -5.87
CA SER A 75 -13.62 12.38 -5.31
C SER A 75 -12.75 11.35 -4.58
N PHE A 76 -11.61 10.99 -5.14
CA PHE A 76 -10.62 10.10 -4.51
C PHE A 76 -10.12 10.67 -3.19
N ARG A 77 -9.62 11.91 -3.19
CA ARG A 77 -9.07 12.59 -2.01
C ARG A 77 -10.08 12.63 -0.85
N ARG A 78 -11.34 12.98 -1.13
CA ARG A 78 -12.41 12.99 -0.12
C ARG A 78 -12.67 11.58 0.44
N LYS A 79 -12.74 10.57 -0.44
CA LYS A 79 -13.01 9.18 -0.04
C LYS A 79 -11.86 8.59 0.78
N VAL A 80 -10.60 8.80 0.40
CA VAL A 80 -9.43 8.36 1.18
C VAL A 80 -9.42 8.97 2.57
N LYS A 81 -9.65 10.29 2.69
CA LYS A 81 -9.70 10.94 4.01
C LYS A 81 -10.81 10.39 4.89
N LYS A 82 -12.01 10.18 4.33
CA LYS A 82 -13.14 9.58 5.05
C LYS A 82 -12.87 8.14 5.50
N MET A 83 -12.25 7.33 4.64
CA MET A 83 -12.06 5.91 4.91
C MET A 83 -10.84 5.60 5.77
N THR A 84 -9.78 6.39 5.66
CA THR A 84 -8.47 6.06 6.28
C THR A 84 -8.06 7.05 7.37
N GLY A 85 -8.67 8.23 7.43
CA GLY A 85 -8.24 9.33 8.28
C GLY A 85 -7.05 10.12 7.72
N TYR A 86 -6.40 9.66 6.64
CA TYR A 86 -5.25 10.31 6.01
C TYR A 86 -5.65 11.06 4.73
N THR A 87 -4.97 12.16 4.45
CA THR A 87 -5.04 12.79 3.13
C THR A 87 -4.43 11.86 2.08
N ALA A 88 -4.77 12.05 0.80
CA ALA A 88 -4.20 11.25 -0.28
C ALA A 88 -2.66 11.33 -0.32
N LYS A 89 -2.09 12.51 -0.02
CA LYS A 89 -0.64 12.71 0.08
C LYS A 89 -0.03 11.93 1.25
N GLU A 90 -0.62 12.03 2.44
CA GLU A 90 -0.16 11.27 3.62
C GLU A 90 -0.22 9.76 3.39
N TRP A 91 -1.28 9.28 2.73
CA TRP A 91 -1.43 7.88 2.36
C TRP A 91 -0.26 7.41 1.48
N VAL A 92 0.01 8.15 0.41
CA VAL A 92 1.09 7.84 -0.54
C VAL A 92 2.46 7.84 0.15
N ILE A 93 2.72 8.84 1.00
CA ILE A 93 3.95 8.88 1.81
C ILE A 93 4.07 7.64 2.69
N LYS A 94 2.98 7.27 3.38
CA LYS A 94 2.97 6.12 4.28
C LYS A 94 3.25 4.80 3.56
N GLU A 95 2.67 4.60 2.38
CA GLU A 95 2.97 3.40 1.58
C GLU A 95 4.41 3.45 1.04
N ARG A 96 4.90 4.61 0.59
CA ARG A 96 6.30 4.79 0.17
C ARG A 96 7.30 4.50 1.28
N VAL A 97 7.00 4.90 2.52
CA VAL A 97 7.83 4.59 3.70
C VAL A 97 7.98 3.08 3.85
N LYS A 98 6.88 2.31 3.76
CA LYS A 98 6.92 0.84 3.86
C LYS A 98 7.76 0.21 2.76
N ASP A 99 7.61 0.69 1.52
CA ASP A 99 8.39 0.17 0.39
C ASP A 99 9.88 0.47 0.57
N VAL A 100 10.24 1.71 0.91
CA VAL A 100 11.62 2.11 1.18
C VAL A 100 12.22 1.28 2.30
N GLU A 101 11.51 1.15 3.43
CA GLU A 101 11.93 0.33 4.55
C GLU A 101 12.14 -1.14 4.13
N HIS A 102 11.18 -1.69 3.37
CA HIS A 102 11.27 -3.06 2.86
C HIS A 102 12.52 -3.25 1.99
N TYR A 103 12.78 -2.36 1.04
CA TYR A 103 13.94 -2.46 0.15
C TYR A 103 15.27 -2.25 0.90
N LEU A 104 15.32 -1.31 1.85
CA LEU A 104 16.53 -1.06 2.63
C LEU A 104 16.88 -2.23 3.56
N MET A 105 15.87 -2.85 4.17
CA MET A 105 16.07 -3.91 5.12
C MET A 105 16.19 -5.27 4.43
N ASN A 106 15.30 -5.62 3.51
CA ASN A 106 15.10 -6.99 3.03
C ASN A 106 15.75 -7.33 1.69
N THR A 107 16.45 -6.38 1.07
CA THR A 107 17.11 -6.61 -0.23
C THR A 107 18.57 -6.19 -0.20
N ASN A 108 19.32 -6.68 -1.20
CA ASN A 108 20.73 -6.31 -1.41
C ASN A 108 20.91 -5.18 -2.44
N LEU A 109 19.82 -4.53 -2.86
CA LEU A 109 19.87 -3.41 -3.82
C LEU A 109 20.76 -2.29 -3.28
N THR A 110 21.58 -1.66 -4.10
CA THR A 110 22.34 -0.45 -3.74
C THR A 110 21.41 0.71 -3.34
N LEU A 111 21.90 1.70 -2.60
CA LEU A 111 21.08 2.87 -2.24
C LEU A 111 20.56 3.63 -3.47
N THR A 112 21.34 3.62 -4.55
CA THR A 112 20.95 4.17 -5.86
C THR A 112 19.79 3.39 -6.47
N GLU A 113 19.87 2.06 -6.49
CA GLU A 113 18.77 1.22 -6.98
C GLU A 113 17.52 1.37 -6.12
N VAL A 114 17.64 1.44 -4.79
CA VAL A 114 16.50 1.69 -3.89
C VAL A 114 15.87 3.05 -4.20
N ALA A 115 16.67 4.09 -4.40
CA ALA A 115 16.17 5.43 -4.72
C ALA A 115 15.32 5.40 -6.00
N PHE A 116 15.85 4.86 -7.10
CA PHE A 116 15.12 4.80 -8.36
C PHE A 116 13.92 3.86 -8.33
N THR A 117 14.07 2.69 -7.70
CA THR A 117 12.98 1.70 -7.55
C THR A 117 11.81 2.30 -6.77
N THR A 118 12.09 3.09 -5.75
CA THR A 118 11.06 3.78 -4.95
C THR A 118 10.71 5.17 -5.49
N GLY A 119 11.00 5.45 -6.76
CA GLY A 119 10.56 6.64 -7.50
C GLY A 119 11.22 7.95 -7.11
N PHE A 120 12.41 7.94 -6.49
CA PHE A 120 13.20 9.14 -6.25
C PHE A 120 14.07 9.47 -7.46
N ALA A 121 14.30 10.76 -7.70
CA ALA A 121 15.17 11.22 -8.79
C ALA A 121 16.67 11.07 -8.46
N SER A 122 17.02 10.95 -7.17
CA SER A 122 18.40 10.80 -6.71
C SER A 122 18.48 10.13 -5.34
N THR A 123 19.68 9.64 -5.00
CA THR A 123 20.01 9.15 -3.65
C THR A 123 19.91 10.23 -2.58
N SER A 124 20.16 11.49 -2.93
CA SER A 124 19.97 12.63 -2.02
C SER A 124 18.50 12.78 -1.62
N ASN A 125 17.58 12.68 -2.59
CA ASN A 125 16.14 12.72 -2.28
C ASN A 125 15.69 11.56 -1.40
N LEU A 126 16.24 10.35 -1.62
CA LEU A 126 16.00 9.21 -0.73
C LEU A 126 16.51 9.48 0.69
N ASN A 127 17.71 10.06 0.82
CA ASN A 127 18.30 10.38 2.11
C ASN A 127 17.45 11.39 2.89
N ASP A 128 17.01 12.47 2.25
CA ASP A 128 16.15 13.48 2.88
C ASP A 128 14.81 12.89 3.29
N PHE A 129 14.23 12.02 2.46
CA PHE A 129 13.00 11.29 2.78
C PHE A 129 13.17 10.37 3.99
N CYS A 130 14.25 9.58 4.04
CA CYS A 130 14.52 8.71 5.19
C CYS A 130 14.72 9.50 6.47
N LYS A 131 15.44 10.63 6.45
CA LYS A 131 15.58 11.50 7.63
C LYS A 131 14.24 12.06 8.09
N ALA A 132 13.38 12.48 7.16
CA ALA A 132 12.10 13.08 7.47
C ALA A 132 11.07 12.07 8.03
N TYR A 133 11.03 10.85 7.50
CA TYR A 133 9.96 9.89 7.78
C TYR A 133 10.38 8.61 8.51
N LEU A 134 11.65 8.22 8.39
CA LEU A 134 12.24 7.04 9.05
C LEU A 134 13.21 7.43 10.19
N LEU A 135 13.43 8.73 10.41
CA LEU A 135 14.26 9.31 11.46
C LEU A 135 15.73 8.87 11.43
N ASP A 136 16.20 8.40 10.28
CA ASP A 136 17.57 7.91 10.10
C ASP A 136 17.99 7.95 8.62
N THR A 137 19.27 7.75 8.33
CA THR A 137 19.76 7.72 6.93
C THR A 137 19.57 6.32 6.32
N PRO A 138 19.46 6.20 4.98
CA PRO A 138 19.27 4.92 4.32
C PRO A 138 20.34 3.87 4.66
N GLY A 139 21.60 4.31 4.79
CA GLY A 139 22.73 3.44 5.12
C GLY A 139 22.67 2.94 6.57
N GLU A 140 22.32 3.82 7.51
CA GLU A 140 22.18 3.48 8.93
C GLU A 140 21.03 2.50 9.17
N ILE A 141 19.88 2.73 8.51
CA ILE A 141 18.71 1.81 8.56
C ILE A 141 19.13 0.41 8.10
N ARG A 142 19.86 0.32 6.98
CA ARG A 142 20.37 -0.96 6.48
C ARG A 142 21.35 -1.61 7.43
N ARG A 143 22.30 -0.85 7.99
CA ARG A 143 23.29 -1.39 8.92
C ARG A 143 22.63 -1.98 10.15
N LYS A 144 21.69 -1.24 10.77
CA LYS A 144 20.91 -1.71 11.93
C LYS A 144 20.11 -2.98 11.61
N ALA A 145 19.51 -3.06 10.42
CA ALA A 145 18.78 -4.26 9.99
C ALA A 145 19.70 -5.48 9.83
N GLN A 146 20.91 -5.29 9.30
CA GLN A 146 21.91 -6.35 9.15
C GLN A 146 22.49 -6.80 10.51
N GLU A 147 22.78 -5.86 11.42
CA GLU A 147 23.22 -6.16 12.78
C GLU A 147 22.17 -6.98 13.54
N THR A 148 20.89 -6.59 13.44
CA THR A 148 19.76 -7.32 14.05
C THR A 148 19.71 -8.76 13.57
N ARG A 149 19.86 -9.01 12.26
CA ARG A 149 19.84 -10.37 11.69
C ARG A 149 21.02 -11.22 12.15
N LYS A 150 22.22 -10.64 12.25
CA LYS A 150 23.41 -11.35 12.74
C LYS A 150 23.19 -11.81 14.18
N CYS A 151 22.70 -10.94 15.06
CA CYS A 151 22.44 -11.28 16.47
C CYS A 151 21.39 -12.40 16.65
N THR A 152 20.41 -12.53 15.75
CA THR A 152 19.43 -13.62 15.81
C THR A 152 20.03 -14.96 15.40
N VAL A 153 20.96 -14.98 14.45
CA VAL A 153 21.60 -16.21 13.95
C VAL A 153 22.67 -16.74 14.92
N THR A 154 23.39 -15.87 15.63
CA THR A 154 24.45 -16.28 16.58
C THR A 154 23.91 -16.76 17.95
N ARG A 155 22.59 -16.68 18.20
CA ARG A 155 21.94 -17.12 19.46
C ARG A 155 21.25 -18.50 19.35
N THR A 156 21.43 -19.19 18.23
CA THR A 156 21.05 -20.59 17.97
C THR A 156 22.29 -21.42 17.74
#